data_AF-A0A2A4WC91-F1
#
_entry.id   AF-A0A2A4WC91-F1
#
_cell.length_a   1.000
_cell.length_b   1.000
_cell.length_c   1.000
_cell.angle_alpha   90.00
_cell.angle_beta   90.00
_cell.angle_gamma   90.00
#
_symmetry.space_group_name_H-M   'P 1'
#
loop_
_entity.id
_entity.type
_entity.pdbx_description
1 polymer ?
#
loop_
_entity_poly.entity_id
_entity_poly.type
_entity_poly.pdbx_seq_one_letter_code
_entity_poly.pdbx_strand_id
1 'polypeptide(L)'
;MQYQIQTNLVRKQFLISESNIEKLNRIATQDNISAANVVRLAIEAYNPSENIDQPELMELVSSRLKEAISSTQKANQKISKILEKPSPQDMN
;
A
#
# COMPACT_ATOMS: atom_id res chain seq x y z
N MET A 1 18.17 -1.63 0.27
CA MET A 1 17.90 -2.32 -1.01
C MET A 1 18.92 -1.86 -2.03
N GLN A 2 19.73 -2.74 -2.59
CA GLN A 2 20.68 -2.39 -3.64
C GLN A 2 19.97 -2.43 -4.99
N TYR A 3 19.96 -1.31 -5.73
CA TYR A 3 19.42 -1.23 -7.08
C TYR A 3 20.51 -1.70 -8.05
N GLN A 4 20.38 -2.93 -8.55
CA GLN A 4 21.29 -3.47 -9.56
C GLN A 4 21.02 -2.75 -10.89
N ILE A 5 21.95 -1.91 -11.34
CA ILE A 5 21.86 -1.25 -12.65
C ILE A 5 22.10 -2.32 -13.72
N GLN A 6 21.02 -2.79 -14.35
CA GLN A 6 21.10 -3.77 -15.44
C GLN A 6 21.71 -3.11 -16.68
N THR A 7 22.88 -3.59 -17.10
CA THR A 7 23.69 -2.98 -18.18
C THR A 7 23.30 -3.44 -19.58
N ASN A 8 22.54 -4.53 -19.72
CA ASN A 8 22.14 -5.12 -21.01
C ASN A 8 20.61 -5.27 -21.12
N LEU A 9 19.92 -4.20 -21.51
CA LEU A 9 18.48 -4.22 -21.75
C LEU A 9 18.16 -4.74 -23.16
N VAL A 10 17.31 -5.76 -23.25
CA VAL A 10 16.83 -6.30 -24.52
C VAL A 10 15.37 -5.88 -24.73
N ARG A 11 15.03 -5.41 -25.94
CA ARG A 11 13.65 -5.08 -26.30
C ARG A 11 12.85 -6.37 -26.51
N LYS A 12 11.74 -6.51 -25.78
CA LYS A 12 10.76 -7.57 -25.97
C LYS A 12 9.37 -6.95 -26.11
N GLN A 13 8.61 -7.39 -27.11
CA GLN A 13 7.27 -6.92 -27.40
C GLN A 13 6.29 -8.09 -27.30
N PHE A 14 5.11 -7.83 -26.74
CA PHE A 14 4.05 -8.82 -26.53
C PHE A 14 2.70 -8.14 -26.69
N LEU A 15 1.68 -8.91 -27.04
CA LEU A 15 0.30 -8.44 -27.11
C LEU A 15 -0.35 -8.60 -25.72
N ILE A 16 -1.14 -7.61 -25.32
CA ILE A 16 -1.95 -7.63 -24.09
C ILE A 16 -3.36 -7.16 -24.38
N SER A 17 -4.32 -7.60 -23.57
CA SER A 17 -5.70 -7.13 -23.66
C SER A 17 -5.82 -5.65 -23.30
N GLU A 18 -6.83 -4.98 -23.85
CA GLU A 18 -7.18 -3.59 -23.52
C GLU A 18 -7.36 -3.39 -22.02
N SER A 19 -8.05 -4.32 -21.35
CA SER A 19 -8.25 -4.30 -19.90
C SER A 19 -6.94 -4.33 -19.09
N ASN A 20 -5.89 -4.96 -19.61
CA ASN A 20 -4.57 -4.96 -18.96
C ASN A 20 -3.81 -3.66 -19.23
N ILE A 21 -4.02 -3.03 -20.39
CA ILE A 21 -3.46 -1.71 -20.72
C ILE A 21 -4.03 -0.65 -19.76
N GLU A 22 -5.33 -0.66 -19.51
CA GLU A 22 -5.98 0.27 -18.57
C GLU A 22 -5.41 0.13 -17.16
N LYS A 23 -5.28 -1.11 -16.67
CA LYS A 23 -4.67 -1.40 -15.35
C LYS A 23 -3.23 -0.90 -15.29
N LEU A 24 -2.44 -1.19 -16.33
CA LEU A 24 -1.04 -0.78 -16.42
C LEU A 24 -0.89 0.75 -16.36
N ASN A 25 -1.71 1.48 -17.12
CA ASN A 25 -1.69 2.94 -17.16
C ASN A 25 -2.14 3.55 -15.83
N ARG A 26 -3.13 2.96 -15.16
CA ARG A 26 -3.57 3.39 -13.83
C ARG A 26 -2.45 3.27 -12.81
N ILE A 27 -1.77 2.14 -12.74
CA ILE A 27 -0.64 1.92 -11.81
C ILE A 27 0.51 2.90 -12.13
N ALA A 28 0.87 3.02 -13.41
CA ALA A 28 1.90 3.93 -13.87
C ALA A 28 1.64 5.39 -13.46
N THR A 29 0.38 5.83 -13.58
CA THR A 29 -0.04 7.19 -13.22
C THR A 29 -0.05 7.40 -11.71
N GLN A 30 -0.54 6.41 -10.95
CA GLN A 30 -0.60 6.47 -9.49
C GLN A 30 0.79 6.56 -8.85
N ASP A 31 1.73 5.79 -9.37
CA ASP A 31 3.08 5.69 -8.81
C ASP A 31 4.09 6.64 -9.52
N ASN A 32 3.62 7.43 -10.50
CA ASN A 32 4.41 8.36 -11.31
C ASN A 32 5.66 7.70 -11.95
N ILE A 33 5.48 6.51 -12.52
CA ILE A 33 6.52 5.73 -13.19
C ILE A 33 6.07 5.30 -14.58
N SER A 34 7.02 4.93 -15.44
CA SER A 34 6.68 4.44 -16.78
C SER A 34 5.99 3.07 -16.73
N ALA A 35 5.09 2.80 -17.68
CA ALA A 35 4.47 1.50 -17.86
C ALA A 35 5.50 0.36 -17.97
N ALA A 36 6.64 0.62 -18.62
CA ALA A 36 7.76 -0.34 -18.69
C ALA A 36 8.36 -0.64 -17.30
N ASN A 37 8.44 0.35 -16.42
CA ASN A 37 8.93 0.16 -15.06
C ASN A 37 7.92 -0.62 -14.20
N VAL A 38 6.62 -0.40 -14.41
CA VAL A 38 5.57 -1.22 -13.76
C VAL A 38 5.73 -2.69 -14.15
N VAL A 39 5.89 -2.99 -15.44
CA VAL A 39 6.11 -4.37 -15.91
C VAL A 39 7.39 -4.96 -15.32
N ARG A 40 8.47 -4.18 -15.24
CA ARG A 40 9.72 -4.63 -14.62
C ARG A 40 9.53 -5.01 -13.16
N LEU A 41 8.92 -4.13 -12.36
CA LEU A 41 8.66 -4.38 -10.95
C LEU A 41 7.75 -5.59 -10.74
N ALA A 42 6.73 -5.76 -11.59
CA ALA A 42 5.84 -6.91 -11.53
C ALA A 42 6.58 -8.23 -11.80
N ILE A 43 7.51 -8.23 -12.76
CA ILE A 43 8.35 -9.41 -13.05
C ILE A 43 9.31 -9.68 -11.88
N GLU A 44 9.94 -8.64 -11.32
CA GLU A 44 10.85 -8.77 -10.17
C GLU A 44 10.13 -9.27 -8.90
N ALA A 45 8.88 -8.85 -8.70
CA ALA A 45 8.04 -9.30 -7.58
C ALA A 45 7.42 -10.68 -7.80
N TYR A 46 7.37 -11.19 -9.04
CA TYR A 46 6.78 -12.48 -9.34
C TYR A 46 7.68 -13.62 -8.89
N ASN A 47 7.30 -14.28 -7.79
CA ASN A 47 7.96 -15.48 -7.27
C ASN A 47 7.05 -16.71 -7.49
N PRO A 48 7.26 -17.52 -8.54
CA PRO A 48 6.39 -18.66 -8.85
C PRO A 48 6.48 -19.81 -7.83
N SER A 49 7.54 -19.84 -7.02
CA SER A 49 7.75 -20.81 -5.94
C SER A 49 7.04 -20.42 -4.64
N GLU A 50 6.64 -19.15 -4.49
CA GLU A 50 5.75 -18.73 -3.42
C GLU A 50 4.31 -19.00 -3.87
N ASN A 51 3.81 -20.17 -3.50
CA ASN A 51 2.37 -20.40 -3.44
C ASN A 51 1.83 -19.45 -2.36
N ILE A 52 1.44 -18.23 -2.75
CA ILE A 52 0.83 -17.25 -1.84
C ILE A 52 -0.63 -17.64 -1.61
N ASP A 53 -0.82 -18.80 -0.98
CA ASP A 53 -1.91 -18.99 -0.03
C ASP A 53 -1.32 -18.63 1.34
N GLN A 54 -1.29 -17.33 1.65
CA GLN A 54 -0.95 -16.84 3.00
C GLN A 54 -2.16 -16.15 3.65
N PRO A 55 -3.31 -16.85 3.80
CA PRO A 55 -4.46 -16.32 4.52
C PRO A 55 -4.10 -15.90 5.96
N GLU A 56 -3.14 -16.59 6.57
CA GLU A 56 -2.64 -16.30 7.91
C GLU A 56 -1.92 -14.93 8.01
N LEU A 57 -1.16 -14.53 6.97
CA LEU A 57 -0.52 -13.22 6.94
C LEU A 57 -1.57 -12.11 6.79
N MET A 58 -2.60 -12.36 5.98
CA MET A 58 -3.67 -11.41 5.74
C MET A 58 -4.61 -11.29 6.95
N GLU A 59 -4.82 -12.39 7.66
CA GLU A 59 -5.51 -12.40 8.95
C GLU A 59 -4.72 -11.61 10.00
N LEU A 60 -3.41 -11.80 10.09
CA LEU A 60 -2.54 -11.05 10.99
C LEU A 60 -2.59 -9.54 10.70
N VAL A 61 -2.45 -9.15 9.43
CA VAL A 61 -2.56 -7.73 9.02
C VAL A 61 -3.93 -7.17 9.37
N SER A 62 -5.01 -7.91 9.10
CA SER A 62 -6.37 -7.47 9.43
C SER A 62 -6.58 -7.29 10.93
N SER A 63 -5.99 -8.16 11.75
CA SER A 63 -6.06 -8.10 13.21
C SER A 63 -5.33 -6.85 13.73
N ARG A 64 -4.10 -6.62 13.27
CA ARG A 64 -3.31 -5.43 13.64
C ARG A 64 -3.98 -4.12 13.23
N LEU A 65 -4.61 -4.10 12.05
CA LEU A 65 -5.34 -2.92 11.59
C LEU A 65 -6.55 -2.62 12.49
N LYS A 66 -7.31 -3.65 12.88
CA LYS A 66 -8.44 -3.49 13.81
C LYS A 66 -7.99 -2.97 15.19
N GLU A 67 -6.88 -3.49 15.72
CA GLU A 67 -6.30 -3.02 16.97
C GLU A 67 -5.92 -1.53 16.89
N ALA A 68 -5.25 -1.11 15.81
CA ALA A 68 -4.84 0.27 15.60
C ALA A 68 -6.04 1.23 15.49
N ILE A 69 -7.09 0.83 14.77
CA ILE A 69 -8.34 1.60 14.66
C ILE A 69 -9.00 1.75 16.04
N SER A 70 -9.13 0.65 16.80
CA SER A 70 -9.75 0.68 18.13
C SER A 70 -8.96 1.56 19.11
N SER A 71 -7.62 1.47 19.07
CA SER A 71 -6.74 2.30 19.89
C SER A 71 -6.91 3.79 19.56
N THR A 72 -6.91 4.14 18.27
CA THR A 72 -7.11 5.51 17.80
C THR A 72 -8.47 6.05 18.23
N GLN A 73 -9.55 5.27 18.08
CA GLN A 73 -10.88 5.67 18.53
C GLN A 73 -10.94 5.93 20.03
N LYS A 74 -10.32 5.07 20.85
CA LYS A 74 -10.25 5.26 22.31
C LYS A 74 -9.44 6.51 22.68
N ALA A 75 -8.35 6.78 21.98
CA ALA A 75 -7.55 7.98 22.18
C ALA A 75 -8.38 9.24 21.85
N ASN A 76 -9.07 9.24 20.71
CA ASN A 76 -9.94 10.35 20.31
C ASN A 76 -11.04 10.60 21.34
N GLN A 77 -11.72 9.56 21.83
CA GLN A 77 -12.73 9.69 22.88
C GLN A 77 -12.17 10.29 24.18
N LYS A 78 -10.96 9.90 24.58
CA LYS A 78 -10.30 10.50 25.76
C LYS A 78 -9.99 11.97 25.54
N ILE A 79 -9.47 12.33 24.36
CA ILE A 79 -9.17 13.71 23.99
C ILE A 79 -10.47 14.54 23.99
N SER A 80 -11.54 14.07 23.36
CA SER A 80 -12.84 14.74 23.37
C SER A 80 -13.36 14.99 24.79
N LYS A 81 -13.27 13.99 25.69
CA LYS A 81 -13.67 14.15 27.10
C LYS A 81 -12.80 15.14 27.88
N ILE A 82 -11.54 15.30 27.50
CA ILE A 82 -10.64 16.30 28.11
C ILE A 82 -11.01 17.69 27.59
N LEU A 83 -11.31 17.82 26.29
CA LEU A 83 -11.72 19.08 25.66
C LEU A 83 -13.13 19.53 26.05
N GLU A 84 -14.03 18.61 26.40
CA GLU A 84 -15.37 18.91 26.93
C GLU A 84 -15.36 19.33 28.42
N LYS A 85 -14.26 19.10 29.14
CA LYS A 85 -14.08 19.70 30.46
C LYS A 85 -13.66 21.16 30.24
N PRO A 86 -14.43 22.15 30.73
CA PRO A 86 -14.02 23.54 30.61
C PRO A 86 -12.67 23.73 31.28
N SER A 87 -11.77 24.43 30.59
CA SER A 87 -10.57 24.96 31.21
C SER A 87 -11.00 25.89 32.35
N PRO A 88 -10.32 25.90 33.51
CA PRO A 88 -10.58 26.87 34.58
C PRO A 88 -10.49 28.34 34.12
N GLN A 89 -10.00 28.60 32.90
CA GLN A 89 -9.87 29.93 32.32
C GLN A 89 -11.15 30.48 31.67
N ASP A 90 -12.21 29.67 31.53
CA ASP A 90 -13.50 30.09 30.94
C ASP A 90 -14.58 30.43 32.00
N MET A 91 -14.22 30.43 33.30
CA MET A 91 -15.10 30.79 34.42
C MET A 91 -14.75 32.16 35.03
N ASN A 92 -14.64 33.20 34.20
CA ASN A 92 -14.63 34.59 34.65
C ASN A 92 -15.27 35.54 33.63
#